data_AF-A0A850GLY5-F1
#
_entry.id   AF-A0A850GLY5-F1
#
_cell.length_a   1.000
_cell.length_b   1.000
_cell.length_c   1.000
_cell.angle_alpha   90.00
_cell.angle_beta   90.00
_cell.angle_gamma   90.00
#
_symmetry.space_group_name_H-M   'P 1'
#
loop_
_entity.id
_entity.type
_entity.pdbx_description
1 polymer ?
#
loop_
_entity_poly.entity_id
_entity_poly.type
_entity_poly.pdbx_seq_one_letter_code
_entity_poly.pdbx_strand_id
1 'polypeptide(L)'
;MDAATEQGVKCFEIYRRDNGRTGISRRLHHDPATGRSWVLEVHEKSGARGDSLRVETEIDLEDMEPEERMRYELRLTAELAAERAARPLF
;
A
#
# COMPACT_ATOMS: atom_id res chain seq x y z
N MET A 1 -27.19 -2.44 16.43
CA MET A 1 -25.89 -3.05 16.06
C MET A 1 -25.42 -2.28 14.86
N ASP A 2 -24.44 -1.40 15.10
CA ASP A 2 -23.94 -0.42 14.14
C ASP A 2 -23.47 -1.07 12.84
N ALA A 3 -23.87 -0.46 11.73
CA ALA A 3 -23.37 -0.76 10.41
C ALA A 3 -21.88 -0.39 10.36
N ALA A 4 -21.02 -1.30 10.81
CA ALA A 4 -19.63 -1.33 10.43
C ALA A 4 -19.62 -1.42 8.91
N THR A 5 -19.48 -0.27 8.26
CA THR A 5 -19.33 -0.22 6.81
C THR A 5 -18.10 -1.07 6.51
N GLU A 6 -18.29 -2.24 5.90
CA GLU A 6 -17.22 -3.09 5.35
C GLU A 6 -16.52 -2.31 4.23
N GLN A 7 -15.80 -1.25 4.59
CA GLN A 7 -14.87 -0.60 3.69
C GLN A 7 -13.71 -1.59 3.58
N GLY A 8 -13.65 -2.32 2.47
CA GLY A 8 -12.55 -3.24 2.21
C GLY A 8 -11.20 -2.55 2.32
N VAL A 9 -10.14 -3.35 2.49
CA VAL A 9 -8.76 -2.87 2.58
C VAL A 9 -8.47 -1.93 1.41
N LYS A 10 -8.08 -0.69 1.74
CA LYS A 10 -7.70 0.33 0.76
C LYS A 10 -6.24 0.13 0.38
N CYS A 11 -5.90 0.34 -0.89
CA CYS A 11 -4.57 0.10 -1.43
C CYS A 11 -4.15 1.22 -2.39
N PHE A 12 -2.95 1.76 -2.20
CA PHE A 12 -2.40 2.87 -2.98
C PHE A 12 -0.98 2.54 -3.46
N GLU A 13 -0.68 2.74 -4.74
CA GLU A 13 0.70 2.63 -5.23
C GLU A 13 1.51 3.85 -4.77
N ILE A 14 2.62 3.60 -4.08
CA ILE A 14 3.49 4.65 -3.51
C ILE A 14 4.83 4.74 -4.24
N TYR A 15 5.27 3.62 -4.83
CA TYR A 15 6.50 3.57 -5.59
C TYR A 15 6.44 2.44 -6.60
N ARG A 16 6.95 2.71 -7.80
CA ARG A 16 7.23 1.68 -8.80
C ARG A 16 8.50 2.03 -9.55
N ARG A 17 9.40 1.07 -9.63
CA ARG A 17 10.59 1.13 -10.48
C ARG A 17 10.71 -0.15 -11.27
N ASP A 18 10.97 -0.01 -12.55
CA ASP A 18 11.16 -1.11 -13.49
C ASP A 18 12.44 -0.84 -14.29
N ASN A 19 13.36 -1.81 -14.32
CA ASN A 19 14.59 -1.78 -15.10
C ASN A 19 14.64 -2.92 -16.13
N GLY A 20 13.48 -3.31 -16.66
CA GLY A 20 13.28 -4.32 -17.70
C GLY A 20 13.31 -5.75 -17.16
N ARG A 21 14.41 -6.16 -16.51
CA ARG A 21 14.52 -7.50 -15.91
C ARG A 21 14.32 -7.51 -14.40
N THR A 22 14.29 -6.35 -13.75
CA THR A 22 14.03 -6.23 -12.32
C THR A 22 13.03 -5.11 -12.07
N GLY A 23 12.09 -5.36 -11.16
CA GLY A 23 11.07 -4.42 -10.74
C GLY A 23 10.98 -4.37 -9.23
N ILE A 24 10.67 -3.19 -8.69
CA ILE A 24 10.29 -2.99 -7.30
C ILE A 24 9.00 -2.19 -7.30
N SER A 25 7.98 -2.65 -6.60
CA SER A 25 6.77 -1.87 -6.34
C SER A 25 6.45 -1.87 -4.87
N ARG A 26 6.07 -0.71 -4.33
CA ARG A 26 5.54 -0.60 -2.97
C ARG A 26 4.09 -0.13 -3.05
N ARG A 27 3.22 -0.78 -2.29
CA ARG A 27 1.81 -0.40 -2.13
C ARG A 27 1.51 -0.19 -0.66
N LEU A 28 0.84 0.90 -0.35
CA LEU A 28 0.37 1.23 0.98
C LEU A 28 -1.06 0.71 1.15
N HIS A 29 -1.26 -0.10 2.18
CA HIS A 29 -2.54 -0.69 2.54
C HIS A 29 -3.07 -0.09 3.83
N HIS A 30 -4.39 0.07 3.90
CA HIS A 30 -5.08 0.49 5.12
C HIS A 30 -6.38 -0.28 5.29
N ASP A 31 -6.51 -0.97 6.41
CA ASP A 31 -7.74 -1.60 6.83
C ASP A 31 -8.50 -0.67 7.79
N PRO A 32 -9.61 -0.05 7.34
CA PRO A 32 -10.39 0.84 8.18
C PRO A 32 -11.19 0.11 9.29
N ALA A 33 -11.38 -1.22 9.19
CA ALA A 33 -12.08 -1.99 10.23
C ALA A 33 -11.19 -2.22 11.45
N THR A 34 -9.89 -2.41 11.23
CA THR A 34 -8.91 -2.66 12.31
C THR A 34 -8.02 -1.45 12.62
N GLY A 35 -7.99 -0.45 11.73
CA GLY A 35 -7.06 0.69 11.79
C GLY A 35 -5.63 0.35 11.36
N ARG A 36 -5.36 -0.92 11.03
CA ARG A 36 -4.02 -1.40 10.65
C ARG A 36 -3.61 -0.84 9.29
N SER A 37 -2.34 -0.45 9.18
CA SER A 37 -1.76 0.04 7.94
C SER A 37 -0.39 -0.59 7.72
N TRP A 38 -0.11 -1.04 6.49
CA TRP A 38 1.13 -1.73 6.14
C TRP A 38 1.56 -1.40 4.72
N VAL A 39 2.84 -1.60 4.42
CA VAL A 39 3.36 -1.55 3.05
C VAL A 39 3.63 -2.96 2.56
N LEU A 40 3.14 -3.27 1.37
CA LEU A 40 3.55 -4.44 0.60
C LEU A 40 4.62 -4.01 -0.40
N GLU A 41 5.85 -4.45 -0.18
CA GLU A 41 6.95 -4.33 -1.14
C GLU A 41 7.07 -5.61 -1.95
N VAL A 42 7.04 -5.47 -3.28
CA VAL A 42 7.18 -6.56 -4.22
C VAL A 42 8.45 -6.35 -5.01
N HIS A 43 9.36 -7.31 -4.93
CA HIS A 43 10.54 -7.41 -5.78
C HIS A 43 10.31 -8.47 -6.84
N GLU A 44 10.40 -8.06 -8.11
CA GLU A 44 10.29 -8.96 -9.26
C GLU A 44 11.61 -9.02 -10.00
N LYS A 45 12.03 -10.21 -10.42
CA LYS A 45 13.19 -10.43 -11.26
C LYS A 45 12.86 -11.45 -12.33
N SER A 46 12.94 -11.03 -13.59
CA SER A 46 12.84 -11.90 -14.75
C SER A 46 14.23 -12.41 -15.14
N GLY A 47 14.39 -13.72 -15.16
CA GLY A 47 15.55 -14.41 -15.67
C GLY A 47 15.56 -14.46 -17.20
N ALA A 48 16.74 -14.71 -17.77
CA ALA A 48 16.95 -14.66 -19.21
C ALA A 48 16.29 -15.82 -19.97
N ARG A 49 15.78 -16.84 -19.27
CA ARG A 49 15.17 -18.04 -19.86
C ARG A 49 13.66 -18.11 -19.64
N GLY A 50 13.03 -17.00 -19.26
CA GLY A 50 11.60 -16.91 -18.98
C GLY A 50 11.22 -17.33 -17.55
N ASP A 51 12.20 -17.60 -16.70
CA ASP A 51 12.01 -17.77 -15.27
C ASP A 51 11.72 -16.43 -14.59
N SER A 52 10.84 -16.40 -13.58
CA SER A 52 10.55 -15.20 -12.80
C SER A 52 10.63 -15.49 -11.31
N LEU A 53 11.39 -14.68 -10.58
CA LEU A 53 11.38 -14.64 -9.13
C LEU A 53 10.54 -13.46 -8.67
N ARG A 54 9.61 -13.71 -7.76
CA ARG A 54 8.81 -12.69 -7.10
C ARG A 54 8.93 -12.89 -5.59
N VAL A 55 9.32 -11.84 -4.89
CA VAL A 55 9.42 -11.81 -3.42
C VAL A 55 8.51 -10.69 -2.93
N GLU A 56 7.64 -11.04 -1.98
CA GLU A 56 6.71 -10.11 -1.35
C GLU A 56 7.08 -9.97 0.12
N THR A 57 7.20 -8.73 0.56
CA THR A 57 7.50 -8.37 1.94
C THR A 57 6.39 -7.46 2.45
N GLU A 58 5.74 -7.88 3.52
CA GLU A 58 4.79 -7.05 4.27
C GLU A 58 5.52 -6.41 5.45
N ILE A 59 5.33 -5.10 5.63
CA ILE A 59 5.93 -4.33 6.72
C ILE A 59 4.83 -3.46 7.32
N ASP A 60 4.50 -3.71 8.58
CA ASP A 60 3.57 -2.86 9.32
C ASP A 60 4.16 -1.46 9.51
N LEU A 61 3.33 -0.42 9.38
CA LEU A 61 3.79 0.96 9.55
C LEU A 61 4.37 1.21 10.95
N GLU A 62 3.87 0.50 11.95
CA GLU A 62 4.34 0.60 13.33
C GLU A 62 5.78 0.10 13.51
N ASP A 63 6.22 -0.82 12.64
CA ASP A 63 7.57 -1.42 12.67
C ASP A 63 8.58 -0.65 11.80
N MET A 64 8.14 0.40 11.10
CA MET A 64 9.01 1.22 10.25
C MET A 64 9.75 2.31 11.02
N GLU A 65 10.87 2.76 10.44
CA GLU A 65 11.58 3.94 10.91
C GLU A 65 10.63 5.16 10.96
N PRO A 66 10.69 6.00 12.01
CA PRO A 66 9.71 7.07 12.23
C PRO A 66 9.56 8.05 11.05
N GLU A 67 10.66 8.36 10.36
CA GLU A 67 10.65 9.25 9.19
C GLU A 67 9.95 8.61 7.98
N GLU A 68 10.16 7.30 7.78
CA GLU A 68 9.51 6.56 6.70
C GLU A 68 8.03 6.37 7.01
N ARG A 69 7.69 5.98 8.24
CA ARG A 69 6.31 5.88 8.73
C ARG A 69 5.55 7.18 8.50
N MET A 70 6.11 8.32 8.90
CA MET A 70 5.50 9.64 8.74
C MET A 70 5.14 9.95 7.28
N ARG A 71 6.01 9.58 6.33
CA ARG A 71 5.73 9.80 4.89
C ARG A 71 4.53 8.98 4.43
N TYR A 72 4.41 7.73 4.85
CA TYR A 72 3.28 6.87 4.48
C TYR A 72 1.99 7.30 5.20
N GLU A 73 2.04 7.70 6.46
CA GLU A 73 0.89 8.24 7.18
C GLU A 73 0.34 9.52 6.53
N LEU A 74 1.22 10.43 6.12
CA LEU A 74 0.83 11.64 5.37
C LEU A 74 0.17 11.28 4.04
N ARG A 75 0.74 10.32 3.30
CA ARG A 75 0.15 9.84 2.04
C ARG A 75 -1.22 9.21 2.28
N LEU A 76 -1.35 8.33 3.26
CA LEU A 76 -2.61 7.68 3.63
C LEU A 76 -3.69 8.70 3.97
N THR A 77 -3.33 9.70 4.78
CA THR A 77 -4.26 10.76 5.17
C THR A 77 -4.79 11.53 3.96
N ALA A 78 -3.91 11.87 3.02
CA ALA A 78 -4.30 12.55 1.79
C ALA A 78 -5.24 11.72 0.91
N GLU A 79 -4.95 10.42 0.76
CA GLU A 79 -5.79 9.49 -0.03
C GLU A 79 -7.17 9.28 0.59
N LEU A 80 -7.23 9.06 1.90
CA LEU A 80 -8.50 8.92 2.62
C LEU A 80 -9.33 10.20 2.57
N ALA A 81 -8.69 11.38 2.62
CA ALA A 81 -9.37 12.66 2.47
C ALA A 81 -9.93 12.84 1.05
N ALA A 82 -9.16 12.49 0.02
CA ALA A 82 -9.59 12.54 -1.37
C ALA A 82 -10.80 11.62 -1.62
N GLU A 83 -10.77 10.40 -1.09
CA GLU A 83 -11.89 9.47 -1.22
C GLU A 83 -13.15 9.99 -0.50
N ARG A 84 -13.01 10.56 0.70
CA ARG A 84 -14.12 11.17 1.43
C ARG A 84 -14.72 12.34 0.64
N ALA A 85 -13.89 13.18 0.03
CA ALA A 85 -14.33 14.30 -0.79
C ALA A 85 -15.03 13.87 -2.09
N ALA A 86 -14.64 12.71 -2.65
CA ALA A 86 -15.24 12.14 -3.85
C ALA A 86 -16.59 11.45 -3.62
N ARG A 87 -16.99 11.20 -2.36
CA ARG A 87 -18.31 10.64 -2.05
C ARG A 87 -19.39 11.71 -2.23
N PRO A 88 -20.41 11.49 -3.07
CA PRO A 88 -21.52 12.43 -3.18
C PRO A 88 -22.23 12.56 -1.84
N LEU A 89 -22.52 13.79 -1.42
CA LEU A 89 -23.42 14.07 -0.32
C LEU A 89 -24.84 13.66 -0.77
N PHE A 90 -25.29 12.49 -0.34
CA PHE A 90 -26.70 12.10 -0.40
C PHE A 90 -27.36 12.45 0.93
#